data_AF-A0A5B7DTD5-F1
#
_entry.id   AF-A0A5B7DTD5-F1
#
_cell.length_a   1.000
_cell.length_b   1.000
_cell.length_c   1.000
_cell.angle_alpha   90.00
_cell.angle_beta   90.00
_cell.angle_gamma   90.00
#
_symmetry.space_group_name_H-M   'P 1'
#
loop_
_entity.id
_entity.type
_entity.pdbx_description
1 polymer ?
#
loop_
_entity_poly.entity_id
_entity_poly.type
_entity_poly.pdbx_seq_one_letter_code
_entity_poly.pdbx_strand_id
1 'polypeptide(L)'
;MKHLRMLFDVGGQRSERKKWIHCFEDVTAIIFCVAMSEYDQVLHEDETTNRMQESLKLFDSICNNKWFGETSIILFLNKKDLFLDKIERSPLTICFPEYTGVLDHASQINQLSLVLTDT
;
A
#
# COMPACT_ATOMS: atom_id res chain seq x y z
N MET A 1 -11.61 -21.43 -26.14
CA MET A 1 -11.95 -20.07 -25.67
C MET A 1 -10.70 -19.42 -25.13
N LYS A 2 -10.26 -18.30 -25.70
CA LYS A 2 -9.16 -17.50 -25.12
C LYS A 2 -9.75 -16.61 -24.04
N HIS A 3 -9.31 -16.76 -22.80
CA HIS A 3 -9.66 -15.85 -21.72
C HIS A 3 -8.78 -14.60 -21.86
N LEU A 4 -9.34 -13.53 -22.45
CA LEU A 4 -8.64 -12.26 -22.55
C LEU A 4 -8.68 -11.59 -21.17
N ARG A 5 -7.51 -11.42 -20.54
CA ARG A 5 -7.38 -10.66 -19.29
C ARG A 5 -6.91 -9.26 -19.66
N MET A 6 -7.70 -8.24 -19.35
CA MET A 6 -7.32 -6.84 -19.52
C MET A 6 -6.66 -6.36 -18.23
N LEU A 7 -5.53 -5.67 -18.36
CA LEU A 7 -4.84 -5.02 -17.26
C LEU A 7 -4.83 -3.52 -17.53
N PHE A 8 -5.33 -2.74 -16.58
CA PHE A 8 -5.29 -1.28 -16.62
C PHE A 8 -4.32 -0.80 -15.54
N ASP A 9 -3.31 -0.04 -15.94
CA ASP A 9 -2.40 0.63 -15.02
C ASP A 9 -2.92 2.04 -14.73
N VAL A 10 -2.98 2.40 -13.45
CA VAL A 10 -3.48 3.70 -13.00
C VAL A 10 -2.46 4.36 -12.09
N GLY A 11 -2.25 5.66 -12.26
CA GLY A 11 -1.33 6.42 -11.43
C GLY A 11 -1.80 6.49 -9.97
N GLY A 12 -0.90 6.17 -9.02
CA GLY A 12 -1.18 6.25 -7.57
C GLY A 12 -1.10 7.65 -6.94
N GLN A 13 -0.58 8.64 -7.69
CA GLN A 13 -0.43 10.03 -7.24
C GLN A 13 -1.80 10.69 -7.01
N ARG A 14 -1.87 11.62 -6.04
CA ARG A 14 -3.17 12.22 -5.64
C ARG A 14 -3.88 12.91 -6.80
N SER A 15 -3.11 13.56 -7.67
CA SER A 15 -3.58 14.22 -8.89
C SER A 15 -4.21 13.24 -9.92
N GLU A 16 -3.73 12.01 -9.98
CA GLU A 16 -4.17 11.00 -10.95
C GLU A 16 -5.41 10.21 -10.49
N ARG A 17 -5.66 10.13 -9.18
CA ARG A 17 -6.77 9.34 -8.61
C ARG A 17 -8.16 9.73 -9.10
N LYS A 18 -8.36 10.99 -9.52
CA LYS A 18 -9.63 11.45 -10.12
C LYS A 18 -9.98 10.73 -11.42
N LYS A 19 -8.98 10.16 -12.11
CA LYS A 19 -9.15 9.44 -13.37
C LYS A 19 -9.56 7.98 -13.16
N TRP A 20 -9.42 7.45 -11.94
CA TRP A 20 -9.68 6.04 -11.65
C TRP A 20 -11.13 5.63 -11.92
N ILE A 21 -12.08 6.57 -11.86
CA ILE A 21 -13.50 6.33 -12.19
C ILE A 21 -13.71 5.70 -13.56
N HIS A 22 -12.81 5.96 -14.52
CA HIS A 22 -12.88 5.38 -15.86
C HIS A 22 -12.49 3.89 -15.91
N CYS A 23 -11.97 3.35 -14.80
CA CYS A 23 -11.47 1.99 -14.69
C CYS A 23 -12.31 1.11 -13.75
N PHE A 24 -13.43 1.61 -13.21
CA PHE A 24 -14.17 0.98 -12.11
C PHE A 24 -15.40 0.17 -12.51
N GLU A 25 -15.68 0.00 -13.80
CA GLU A 25 -16.80 -0.83 -14.25
C GLU A 25 -16.31 -2.27 -14.50
N ASP A 26 -17.00 -3.26 -13.91
CA ASP A 26 -16.77 -4.71 -14.06
C ASP A 26 -15.33 -5.21 -13.76
N VAL A 27 -14.67 -4.61 -12.76
CA VAL A 27 -13.33 -5.05 -12.33
C VAL A 27 -13.41 -6.36 -11.55
N THR A 28 -12.76 -7.40 -12.08
CA THR A 28 -12.67 -8.71 -11.41
C THR A 28 -11.75 -8.68 -10.19
N ALA A 29 -10.61 -7.99 -10.30
CA ALA A 29 -9.64 -7.90 -9.22
C ALA A 29 -8.85 -6.59 -9.27
N ILE A 30 -8.50 -6.07 -8.10
CA ILE A 30 -7.59 -4.95 -7.90
C ILE A 30 -6.26 -5.51 -7.40
N ILE A 31 -5.16 -5.10 -8.03
CA ILE A 31 -3.81 -5.35 -7.53
C ILE A 31 -3.31 -4.05 -6.91
N PHE A 32 -3.16 -4.04 -5.59
CA PHE A 32 -2.65 -2.88 -4.85
C PHE A 32 -1.21 -3.13 -4.42
N CYS A 33 -0.29 -2.25 -4.82
CA CYS A 33 1.13 -2.39 -4.54
C CYS A 33 1.57 -1.35 -3.51
N VAL A 34 2.13 -1.80 -2.39
CA VAL A 34 2.75 -0.95 -1.36
C VAL A 34 4.24 -1.22 -1.31
N ALA A 35 5.04 -0.15 -1.39
CA ALA A 35 6.47 -0.24 -1.18
C ALA A 35 6.81 -0.23 0.31
N MET A 36 7.29 -1.36 0.85
CA MET A 36 7.65 -1.49 2.26
C MET A 36 8.73 -0.50 2.67
N SER A 37 9.64 -0.14 1.76
CA SER A 37 10.76 0.76 2.02
C SER A 37 10.39 2.23 2.20
N GLU A 38 9.11 2.61 2.11
CA GLU A 38 8.66 4.01 2.14
C GLU A 38 8.18 4.48 3.52
N TYR A 39 8.35 3.65 4.56
CA TYR A 39 7.96 3.96 5.94
C TYR A 39 8.67 5.18 6.54
N ASP A 40 9.82 5.58 6.04
CA ASP A 40 10.61 6.73 6.51
C ASP A 40 10.71 7.84 5.45
N GLN A 41 9.81 7.84 4.46
CA GLN A 41 9.76 8.82 3.39
C GLN A 41 8.49 9.68 3.47
N VAL A 42 8.59 10.91 2.97
CA VAL A 42 7.44 11.80 2.75
C VAL A 42 7.04 11.84 1.27
N LEU A 43 5.80 12.23 0.98
CA LEU A 43 5.31 12.35 -0.39
C LEU A 43 6.13 13.38 -1.18
N HIS A 44 6.27 13.15 -2.48
CA HIS A 44 6.90 14.15 -3.36
C HIS A 44 6.01 15.38 -3.54
N GLU A 45 4.69 15.18 -3.55
CA GLU A 45 3.69 16.24 -3.66
C GLU A 45 3.48 17.02 -2.33
N ASP A 46 4.00 16.50 -1.21
CA ASP A 46 3.77 17.01 0.15
C ASP A 46 4.86 16.50 1.13
N GLU A 47 5.77 17.39 1.53
CA GLU A 47 6.92 17.07 2.39
C GLU A 47 6.56 16.77 3.86
N THR A 48 5.28 16.75 4.21
CA THR A 48 4.82 16.48 5.59
C THR A 48 4.16 15.11 5.74
N THR A 49 3.50 14.60 4.70
CA THR A 49 2.78 13.34 4.78
C THR A 49 3.72 12.16 4.54
N ASN A 50 3.78 11.22 5.49
CA ASN A 50 4.48 9.96 5.33
C ASN A 50 3.86 9.11 4.21
N ARG A 51 4.69 8.55 3.31
CA ARG A 51 4.24 7.80 2.13
C ARG A 51 3.51 6.51 2.49
N MET A 52 4.00 5.77 3.48
CA MET A 52 3.38 4.53 3.92
C MET A 52 2.02 4.78 4.56
N GLN A 53 1.90 5.82 5.40
CA GLN A 53 0.62 6.23 5.97
C GLN A 53 -0.40 6.63 4.89
N GLU A 54 0.05 7.34 3.84
CA GLU A 54 -0.81 7.65 2.70
C GLU A 54 -1.25 6.38 1.95
N SER A 55 -0.37 5.40 1.77
CA SER A 55 -0.71 4.11 1.16
C SER A 55 -1.72 3.32 1.98
N LEU A 56 -1.57 3.29 3.31
CA LEU A 56 -2.52 2.65 4.23
C LEU A 56 -3.90 3.28 4.12
N LYS A 57 -3.97 4.61 4.18
CA LYS A 57 -5.22 5.36 4.03
C LYS A 57 -5.88 5.13 2.68
N LEU A 58 -5.10 5.05 1.61
CA LEU A 58 -5.62 4.77 0.28
C LEU A 58 -6.15 3.34 0.18
N PHE A 59 -5.43 2.37 0.73
CA PHE A 59 -5.85 0.97 0.76
C PHE A 59 -7.19 0.79 1.49
N ASP A 60 -7.29 1.36 2.70
CA ASP A 60 -8.54 1.40 3.49
C ASP A 60 -9.72 1.96 2.68
N SER A 61 -9.48 3.08 1.97
CA SER A 61 -10.52 3.70 1.15
C SER A 61 -10.97 2.84 -0.04
N ILE A 62 -10.10 1.96 -0.56
CA ILE A 62 -10.42 1.01 -1.63
C ILE A 62 -11.21 -0.16 -1.05
N CYS A 63 -10.73 -0.76 0.04
CA CYS A 63 -11.42 -1.87 0.72
C CYS A 63 -12.85 -1.49 1.13
N ASN A 64 -13.04 -0.25 1.62
CA ASN A 64 -14.33 0.24 2.09
C ASN A 64 -15.17 0.92 0.99
N ASN A 65 -14.74 0.87 -0.28
CA ASN A 65 -15.50 1.45 -1.37
C ASN A 65 -16.62 0.51 -1.83
N LYS A 66 -17.87 1.00 -1.81
CA LYS A 66 -19.07 0.25 -2.25
C LYS A 66 -18.97 -0.26 -3.69
N TRP A 67 -18.19 0.39 -4.54
CA TRP A 67 -17.97 -0.03 -5.93
C TRP A 67 -17.12 -1.31 -6.04
N PHE A 68 -16.37 -1.70 -4.99
CA PHE A 68 -15.49 -2.88 -4.97
C PHE A 68 -15.97 -4.00 -4.05
N GLY A 69 -17.24 -3.99 -3.63
CA GLY A 69 -17.76 -4.96 -2.66
C GLY A 69 -17.65 -6.43 -3.09
N GLU A 70 -17.66 -6.72 -4.39
CA GLU A 70 -17.46 -8.07 -4.95
C GLU A 70 -16.09 -8.25 -5.62
N THR A 71 -15.27 -7.20 -5.65
CA THR A 71 -13.96 -7.21 -6.34
C THR A 71 -12.91 -7.85 -5.44
N SER A 72 -12.15 -8.82 -5.98
CA SER A 72 -11.03 -9.41 -5.23
C SER A 72 -9.87 -8.43 -5.13
N ILE A 73 -9.36 -8.18 -3.92
CA ILE A 73 -8.20 -7.30 -3.71
C ILE A 73 -6.97 -8.16 -3.43
N ILE A 74 -5.91 -7.93 -4.20
CA ILE A 74 -4.61 -8.59 -4.07
C ILE A 74 -3.60 -7.53 -3.63
N LEU A 75 -3.06 -7.67 -2.42
CA LEU A 75 -2.05 -6.78 -1.87
C LEU A 75 -0.64 -7.31 -2.16
N PHE A 76 0.20 -6.49 -2.77
CA PHE A 76 1.62 -6.75 -2.94
C PHE A 76 2.48 -5.83 -2.06
N LEU A 77 3.23 -6.44 -1.16
CA LEU A 77 4.28 -5.78 -0.39
C LEU A 77 5.60 -5.85 -1.19
N ASN A 78 5.93 -4.75 -1.86
CA ASN A 78 7.09 -4.65 -2.73
C ASN A 78 8.29 -3.98 -2.03
N LYS A 79 9.48 -4.07 -2.64
CA LYS A 79 10.73 -3.47 -2.14
C LYS A 79 11.14 -3.96 -0.74
N LYS A 80 10.90 -5.25 -0.46
CA LYS A 80 11.26 -5.90 0.81
C LYS A 80 12.77 -5.85 1.06
N ASP A 81 13.56 -6.04 0.01
CA ASP A 81 15.01 -5.87 -0.01
C ASP A 81 15.43 -4.50 0.57
N LEU A 82 14.92 -3.41 -0.01
CA LEU A 82 15.22 -2.06 0.46
C LEU A 82 14.69 -1.78 1.87
N PHE A 83 13.58 -2.41 2.26
CA PHE A 83 13.08 -2.33 3.63
C PHE A 83 14.06 -2.95 4.63
N LEU A 84 14.54 -4.17 4.35
CA LEU A 84 15.49 -4.88 5.20
C LEU A 84 16.80 -4.10 5.38
N ASP A 85 17.30 -3.47 4.31
CA ASP A 85 18.51 -2.64 4.38
C ASP A 85 18.32 -1.37 5.22
N LYS A 86 17.12 -0.77 5.18
CA LYS A 86 16.84 0.51 5.84
C LYS A 86 16.49 0.34 7.31
N ILE A 87 15.82 -0.74 7.67
CA ILE A 87 15.29 -0.94 9.02
C ILE A 87 16.40 -1.09 10.08
N GLU A 88 17.61 -1.44 9.65
CA GLU A 88 18.81 -1.43 10.49
C GLU A 88 19.26 -0.01 10.90
N ARG A 89 18.87 1.02 10.15
CA ARG A 89 19.39 2.39 10.28
C ARG A 89 18.30 3.43 10.56
N SER A 90 17.07 3.15 10.15
CA SER A 90 15.93 4.04 10.20
C SER A 90 14.79 3.32 10.91
N PRO A 91 14.39 3.75 12.12
CA PRO A 91 13.45 2.98 12.95
C PRO A 91 12.03 3.03 12.39
N LEU A 92 11.29 1.93 12.57
CA LEU A 92 9.89 1.81 12.14
C LEU A 92 8.97 2.83 12.82
N THR A 93 9.38 3.34 13.99
CA THR A 93 8.65 4.34 14.77
C THR A 93 8.47 5.68 14.07
N ILE A 94 9.20 5.95 12.97
CA ILE A 94 8.95 7.10 12.10
C ILE A 94 7.55 7.01 11.47
N CYS A 95 7.11 5.81 11.08
CA CYS A 95 5.78 5.57 10.52
C CYS A 95 4.77 5.16 11.58
N PHE A 96 5.20 4.36 12.55
CA PHE A 96 4.34 3.73 13.57
C PHE A 96 4.87 4.05 14.98
N PRO A 97 4.60 5.25 15.52
CA PRO A 97 5.16 5.68 16.80
C PRO A 97 4.84 4.74 17.97
N GLU A 98 3.73 4.03 17.90
CA GLU A 98 3.25 3.03 18.85
C GLU A 98 3.93 1.66 18.74
N TYR A 99 4.78 1.44 17.75
CA TYR A 99 5.48 0.17 17.57
C TYR A 99 6.48 -0.08 18.71
N THR A 100 6.14 -1.05 19.57
CA THR A 100 6.97 -1.52 20.69
C THR A 100 7.66 -2.86 20.41
N GLY A 101 7.56 -3.35 19.18
CA GLY A 101 8.05 -4.67 18.78
C GLY A 101 9.59 -4.78 18.79
N VAL A 102 10.05 -6.03 18.80
CA VAL A 102 11.47 -6.38 18.80
C VAL A 102 12.10 -6.00 17.46
N LEU A 103 13.36 -5.58 17.47
CA LEU A 103 14.14 -5.14 16.29
C LEU A 103 14.47 -6.28 15.30
N ASP A 104 13.72 -7.38 15.28
CA ASP A 104 13.92 -8.46 14.31
C ASP A 104 13.06 -8.24 13.06
N HIS A 105 13.62 -8.59 11.91
CA HIS A 105 12.99 -8.35 10.62
C HIS A 105 11.64 -9.07 10.45
N ALA A 106 11.46 -10.25 11.04
CA ALA A 106 10.23 -11.02 10.88
C ALA A 106 9.07 -10.34 11.62
N SER A 107 9.30 -9.89 12.86
CA SER A 107 8.32 -9.12 13.64
C SER A 107 7.93 -7.81 12.95
N GLN A 108 8.89 -7.13 12.33
CA GLN A 108 8.63 -5.87 11.62
C GLN A 108 7.84 -6.10 10.32
N ILE A 109 8.18 -7.13 9.53
CA ILE A 109 7.40 -7.51 8.34
C ILE A 109 5.97 -7.90 8.72
N ASN A 110 5.82 -8.68 9.80
CA ASN A 110 4.51 -9.10 10.29
C ASN A 110 3.67 -7.91 10.74
N GLN A 111 4.27 -6.90 11.38
CA GLN A 111 3.57 -5.67 11.74
C GLN A 111 2.99 -4.97 10.50
N LEU A 112 3.80 -4.78 9.45
CA LEU A 112 3.30 -4.17 8.21
C LEU A 112 2.20 -5.00 7.56
N SER A 113 2.36 -6.33 7.52
CA SER A 113 1.34 -7.21 6.98
C SER A 113 0.03 -7.12 7.76
N LEU A 114 0.10 -7.10 9.10
CA LEU A 114 -1.07 -7.04 9.97
C LEU A 114 -1.84 -5.72 9.80
N VAL A 115 -1.13 -4.59 9.84
CA VAL A 115 -1.74 -3.26 9.66
C VAL A 115 -2.44 -3.15 8.31
N LEU A 116 -1.87 -3.75 7.27
CA LEU A 116 -2.44 -3.74 5.92
C LEU A 116 -3.56 -4.77 5.71
N THR A 117 -3.73 -5.77 6.57
CA THR A 117 -4.83 -6.75 6.45
C THR A 117 -5.97 -6.52 7.43
N ASP A 118 -5.74 -5.72 8.48
CA ASP A 118 -6.75 -5.34 9.47
C ASP A 118 -7.56 -4.08 9.07
N THR A 119 -7.35 -3.59 7.84
CA THR A 119 -8.09 -2.48 7.20
C THR A 119 -9.20 -3.00 6.31
#